data_AF-A0A1H9DAY4-F1
#
_entry.id   AF-A0A1H9DAY4-F1
#
_cell.length_a   1.000
_cell.length_b   1.000
_cell.length_c   1.000
_cell.angle_alpha   90.00
_cell.angle_beta   90.00
_cell.angle_gamma   90.00
#
_symmetry.space_group_name_H-M   'P 1'
#
loop_
_entity.id
_entity.type
_entity.pdbx_description
1 polymer ?
#
loop_
_entity_poly.entity_id
_entity_poly.type
_entity_poly.pdbx_seq_one_letter_code
_entity_poly.pdbx_strand_id
1 'polypeptide(L)'
;MIRILLSCIAILSTIFYCVWEQNKANTIMKENCIEIYLYEEQIPFNNCIKVTKMKDFNFKDYPTIDTSKAYFDTIKNIFTYASDFPLSKNKIKKNPIIKNNHIQKYDLINNNLQLNYIEDLKIRNHSEIYNLTQFVICVNKEPTFNGYFYTGFGARRCYSNFIYYFPYISFLKQQKNKSLFPNKIVHKSKLEFLLNKETGSEFNKIDIKKDYPELYQAFKNSNRLIE
;
A
#
# COMPACT_ATOMS: atom_id res chain seq x y z
N MET A 1 -33.86 4.23 54.23
CA MET A 1 -32.61 3.61 53.70
C MET A 1 -32.79 2.90 52.37
N ILE A 2 -33.73 1.95 52.22
CA ILE A 2 -33.86 1.13 50.99
C ILE A 2 -34.04 1.98 49.71
N ARG A 3 -34.86 3.04 49.75
CA ARG A 3 -35.07 3.92 48.59
C ARG A 3 -33.82 4.68 48.13
N ILE A 4 -32.96 5.07 49.08
CA ILE A 4 -31.70 5.76 48.79
C ILE A 4 -30.73 4.78 48.12
N LEU A 5 -30.65 3.55 48.65
CA LEU A 5 -29.81 2.49 48.07
C LEU A 5 -30.21 2.18 46.62
N LEU A 6 -31.50 2.03 46.34
CA LEU A 6 -32.00 1.77 44.98
C LEU A 6 -31.71 2.92 44.02
N SER A 7 -31.81 4.17 44.49
CA SER A 7 -31.50 5.36 43.69
C SER A 7 -30.00 5.42 43.35
N CYS A 8 -29.12 5.10 44.30
CA CYS A 8 -27.68 5.03 44.07
C CYS A 8 -27.31 3.95 43.06
N ILE A 9 -27.93 2.76 43.15
CA ILE A 9 -27.69 1.67 42.19
C ILE A 9 -28.10 2.09 40.79
N ALA A 10 -29.28 2.69 40.63
CA ALA A 10 -29.75 3.16 39.33
C ALA A 10 -28.79 4.18 38.71
N ILE A 11 -28.36 5.19 39.47
CA ILE A 11 -27.43 6.22 39.00
C ILE A 11 -26.08 5.62 38.61
N LEU A 12 -25.52 4.73 39.44
CA LEU A 12 -24.24 4.07 39.15
C LEU A 12 -24.33 3.17 37.92
N SER A 13 -25.42 2.42 37.75
CA SER A 13 -25.64 1.60 36.55
C SER A 13 -25.75 2.45 35.28
N THR A 14 -26.44 3.60 35.34
CA THR A 14 -26.54 4.52 34.20
C THR A 14 -25.18 5.14 33.86
N ILE A 15 -24.42 5.61 34.85
CA ILE A 15 -23.07 6.15 34.63
C ILE A 15 -22.16 5.08 34.01
N PHE A 16 -22.17 3.87 34.56
CA PHE A 16 -21.37 2.77 34.04
C PHE A 16 -21.75 2.43 32.59
N TYR A 17 -23.05 2.37 32.27
CA TYR A 17 -23.52 2.14 30.91
C TYR A 17 -23.10 3.26 29.96
N CYS A 18 -23.24 4.53 30.35
CA CYS A 18 -22.82 5.67 29.54
C CYS A 18 -21.30 5.68 29.29
N VAL A 19 -20.50 5.40 30.32
CA VAL A 19 -19.04 5.29 30.19
C VAL A 19 -18.65 4.09 29.34
N TRP A 20 -19.35 2.96 29.48
CA TRP A 20 -19.12 1.78 28.66
C TRP A 20 -19.49 2.01 27.20
N GLU A 21 -20.62 2.63 26.89
CA GLU A 21 -21.02 2.99 25.52
C GLU A 21 -20.09 4.05 24.91
N GLN A 22 -19.67 5.07 25.68
CA GLN A 22 -18.65 6.02 25.22
C GLN A 22 -17.30 5.34 24.96
N ASN A 23 -16.87 4.45 25.85
CA ASN A 23 -15.63 3.72 25.67
C ASN A 23 -15.72 2.74 24.50
N LYS A 24 -16.85 2.06 24.33
CA LYS A 24 -17.15 1.18 23.20
C LYS A 24 -17.18 1.96 21.90
N ALA A 25 -17.84 3.12 21.84
CA ALA A 25 -17.77 4.02 20.69
C ALA A 25 -16.34 4.49 20.42
N ASN A 26 -15.55 4.81 21.45
CA ASN A 26 -14.14 5.18 21.32
C ASN A 26 -13.21 4.02 20.94
N THR A 27 -13.52 2.78 21.34
CA THR A 27 -12.77 1.57 20.94
C THR A 27 -13.16 1.12 19.54
N ILE A 28 -14.44 1.26 19.16
CA ILE A 28 -14.94 1.01 17.80
C ILE A 28 -14.46 2.11 16.83
N MET A 29 -14.28 3.36 17.29
CA MET A 29 -13.73 4.46 16.47
C MET A 29 -12.21 4.40 16.25
N LYS A 30 -11.50 3.49 16.91
CA LYS A 30 -10.10 3.14 16.57
C LYS A 30 -9.98 1.66 16.22
N GLU A 31 -10.94 1.11 15.48
CA GLU A 31 -10.61 -0.03 14.65
C GLU A 31 -9.45 0.40 13.77
N ASN A 32 -8.25 -0.15 14.04
CA ASN A 32 -7.00 0.05 13.31
C ASN A 32 -7.18 -0.42 11.85
N CYS A 33 -8.00 0.35 11.13
CA CYS A 33 -8.65 0.01 9.90
C CYS A 33 -7.71 0.44 8.78
N ILE A 34 -7.08 -0.54 8.16
CA ILE A 34 -6.10 -0.32 7.11
C ILE A 34 -6.80 -0.53 5.78
N GLU A 35 -6.78 0.46 4.92
CA GLU A 35 -7.43 0.40 3.61
C GLU A 35 -6.53 1.00 2.54
N ILE A 36 -6.66 0.52 1.32
CA ILE A 36 -5.90 1.04 0.17
C ILE A 36 -6.89 1.63 -0.82
N TYR A 37 -6.61 2.87 -1.21
CA TYR A 37 -7.40 3.66 -2.14
C TYR A 37 -6.58 4.07 -3.35
N LEU A 38 -7.29 4.54 -4.37
CA LEU A 38 -6.71 5.26 -5.49
C LEU A 38 -7.00 6.75 -5.36
N TYR A 39 -6.17 7.57 -5.97
CA TYR A 39 -6.52 8.97 -6.20
C TYR A 39 -7.53 9.10 -7.34
N GLU A 40 -8.38 10.13 -7.28
CA GLU A 40 -9.37 10.49 -8.32
C GLU A 40 -8.68 10.94 -9.59
N GLU A 41 -7.60 11.71 -9.43
CA GLU A 41 -6.74 12.25 -10.47
C GLU A 41 -5.27 12.07 -10.07
N GLN A 42 -4.36 12.19 -11.05
CA GLN A 42 -2.94 12.12 -10.76
C GLN A 42 -2.50 13.33 -9.94
N ILE A 43 -1.88 13.06 -8.80
CA ILE A 43 -1.25 14.07 -7.97
C ILE A 43 0.08 14.49 -8.63
N PRO A 44 0.30 15.81 -8.82
CA PRO A 44 1.57 16.32 -9.34
C PRO A 44 2.76 15.93 -8.46
N PHE A 45 3.91 15.75 -9.09
CA PHE A 45 5.16 15.43 -8.40
C PHE A 45 5.67 16.63 -7.58
N ASN A 46 6.25 16.35 -6.40
CA ASN A 46 6.89 17.37 -5.57
C ASN A 46 8.38 17.52 -5.85
N ASN A 47 9.03 16.41 -6.22
CA ASN A 47 10.47 16.35 -6.34
C ASN A 47 10.87 16.22 -7.81
N CYS A 48 11.48 17.28 -8.34
CA CYS A 48 12.03 17.23 -9.69
C CYS A 48 13.51 16.83 -9.68
N ILE A 49 13.88 15.82 -10.47
CA ILE A 49 15.28 15.39 -10.61
C ILE A 49 15.93 16.18 -11.75
N LYS A 50 17.10 16.77 -11.50
CA LYS A 50 17.91 17.39 -12.56
C LYS A 50 18.39 16.32 -13.55
N VAL A 51 18.19 16.59 -14.85
CA VAL A 51 18.61 15.73 -15.97
C VAL A 51 20.12 15.43 -15.91
N THR A 52 20.92 16.32 -15.32
CA THR A 52 22.37 16.10 -15.14
C THR A 52 22.73 14.99 -14.15
N LYS A 53 21.84 14.62 -13.22
CA LYS A 53 21.96 13.40 -12.39
C LYS A 53 21.53 12.15 -13.16
N MET A 54 20.94 12.32 -14.34
CA MET A 54 20.48 11.28 -15.24
C MET A 54 21.48 11.03 -16.38
N LYS A 55 22.79 11.35 -16.22
CA LYS A 55 23.80 11.12 -17.27
C LYS A 55 23.86 9.67 -17.78
N ASP A 56 23.40 8.71 -16.97
CA ASP A 56 23.28 7.29 -17.33
C ASP A 56 21.86 6.91 -17.82
N PHE A 57 20.99 7.89 -18.10
CA PHE A 57 19.61 7.67 -18.52
C PHE A 57 19.52 7.73 -20.05
N ASN A 58 19.69 6.58 -20.66
CA ASN A 58 19.52 6.42 -22.09
C ASN A 58 18.03 6.25 -22.43
N PHE A 59 17.38 7.32 -22.92
CA PHE A 59 15.97 7.29 -23.32
C PHE A 59 15.66 6.24 -24.40
N LYS A 60 16.66 5.78 -25.17
CA LYS A 60 16.47 4.71 -26.17
C LYS A 60 16.17 3.35 -25.55
N ASP A 61 16.52 3.15 -24.28
CA ASP A 61 16.21 1.92 -23.55
C ASP A 61 14.76 1.92 -23.00
N TYR A 62 14.01 3.01 -23.20
CA TYR A 62 12.68 3.23 -22.62
C TYR A 62 11.64 3.61 -23.68
N PRO A 63 11.27 2.71 -24.60
CA PRO A 63 10.39 3.02 -25.74
C PRO A 63 8.93 3.36 -25.34
N THR A 64 8.56 3.32 -24.07
CA THR A 64 7.16 3.37 -23.61
C THR A 64 6.96 4.18 -22.33
N ILE A 65 7.64 5.31 -22.15
CA ILE A 65 7.25 6.27 -21.09
C ILE A 65 5.92 6.90 -21.50
N ASP A 66 4.92 6.86 -20.62
CA ASP A 66 3.70 7.64 -20.81
C ASP A 66 4.04 9.11 -20.58
N THR A 67 4.29 9.84 -21.67
CA THR A 67 4.73 11.23 -21.64
C THR A 67 3.67 12.15 -21.05
N SER A 68 2.39 11.74 -21.03
CA SER A 68 1.32 12.50 -20.36
C SER A 68 1.50 12.54 -18.84
N LYS A 69 2.28 11.60 -18.29
CA LYS A 69 2.60 11.49 -16.86
C LYS A 69 4.04 11.86 -16.54
N ALA A 70 4.78 12.40 -17.50
CA ALA A 70 6.12 12.90 -17.31
C ALA A 70 6.10 14.43 -17.24
N TYR A 71 6.99 15.01 -16.45
CA TYR A 71 7.27 16.43 -16.45
C TYR A 71 8.67 16.67 -17.01
N PHE A 72 8.79 17.62 -17.93
CA PHE A 72 10.07 18.00 -18.53
C PHE A 72 10.15 19.51 -18.68
N ASP A 73 11.23 20.11 -18.19
CA ASP A 73 11.54 21.53 -18.33
C ASP A 73 12.98 21.67 -18.82
N THR A 74 13.10 22.09 -20.08
CA THR A 74 14.36 22.24 -20.81
C THR A 74 15.19 23.42 -20.33
N ILE A 75 14.56 24.47 -19.80
CA ILE A 75 15.26 25.66 -19.30
C ILE A 75 15.95 25.32 -17.98
N LYS A 76 15.23 24.61 -17.10
CA LYS A 76 15.77 24.18 -15.79
C LYS A 76 16.55 22.88 -15.86
N ASN A 77 16.56 22.20 -17.01
CA ASN A 77 17.14 20.88 -17.20
C ASN A 77 16.66 19.88 -16.15
N ILE A 78 15.33 19.77 -15.98
CA ILE A 78 14.70 18.82 -15.05
C ILE A 78 13.76 17.88 -15.81
N PHE A 79 13.78 16.61 -15.42
CA PHE A 79 12.86 15.57 -15.90
C PHE A 79 12.33 14.82 -14.69
N THR A 80 11.04 14.50 -14.69
CA THR A 80 10.42 13.79 -13.56
C THR A 80 9.35 12.85 -14.07
N TYR A 81 9.45 11.61 -13.62
CA TYR A 81 8.49 10.56 -13.91
C TYR A 81 8.45 9.65 -12.68
N ALA A 82 7.24 9.35 -12.18
CA ALA A 82 7.07 8.46 -11.03
C ALA A 82 7.92 8.85 -9.80
N SER A 83 8.02 10.15 -9.51
CA SER A 83 8.68 10.65 -8.30
C SER A 83 7.67 10.87 -7.17
N ASP A 84 8.18 11.23 -6.00
CA ASP A 84 7.37 11.52 -4.82
C ASP A 84 6.32 12.60 -5.10
N PHE A 85 5.19 12.46 -4.43
CA PHE A 85 4.07 13.38 -4.51
C PHE A 85 3.46 13.54 -3.11
N PRO A 86 2.78 14.67 -2.81
CA PRO A 86 2.26 14.92 -1.48
C PRO A 86 1.06 14.02 -1.19
N LEU A 87 0.87 13.68 0.09
CA LEU A 87 -0.38 13.09 0.57
C LEU A 87 -1.51 14.12 0.38
N SER A 88 -2.60 13.71 -0.28
CA SER A 88 -3.71 14.62 -0.60
C SER A 88 -5.06 13.98 -0.27
N LYS A 89 -5.56 14.22 0.95
CA LYS A 89 -6.84 13.67 1.44
C LYS A 89 -8.04 14.00 0.54
N ASN A 90 -8.06 15.20 -0.03
CA ASN A 90 -9.21 15.72 -0.78
C ASN A 90 -9.33 15.13 -2.20
N LYS A 91 -8.38 14.31 -2.63
CA LYS A 91 -8.32 13.74 -3.99
C LYS A 91 -8.42 12.22 -3.98
N ILE A 92 -8.83 11.63 -2.88
CA ILE A 92 -8.91 10.18 -2.71
C ILE A 92 -10.29 9.70 -3.17
N LYS A 93 -10.34 8.66 -4.00
CA LYS A 93 -11.61 8.04 -4.41
C LYS A 93 -12.39 7.60 -3.17
N LYS A 94 -13.71 7.78 -3.18
CA LYS A 94 -14.57 7.43 -2.03
C LYS A 94 -14.48 5.96 -1.60
N ASN A 95 -14.28 5.05 -2.55
CA ASN A 95 -14.28 3.62 -2.28
C ASN A 95 -12.86 3.06 -2.28
N PRO A 96 -12.45 2.32 -1.23
CA PRO A 96 -11.16 1.65 -1.22
C PRO A 96 -11.16 0.53 -2.26
N ILE A 97 -10.01 0.34 -2.90
CA ILE A 97 -9.78 -0.83 -3.75
C ILE A 97 -9.54 -2.07 -2.90
N ILE A 98 -8.87 -1.92 -1.75
CA ILE A 98 -8.64 -2.96 -0.74
C ILE A 98 -9.24 -2.50 0.59
N LYS A 99 -10.21 -3.26 1.10
CA LYS A 99 -10.84 -3.00 2.40
C LYS A 99 -10.04 -3.63 3.54
N ASN A 100 -10.28 -3.17 4.76
CA ASN A 100 -9.62 -3.66 5.97
C ASN A 100 -9.70 -5.17 6.16
N ASN A 101 -10.89 -5.74 5.98
CA ASN A 101 -11.11 -7.18 6.11
C ASN A 101 -10.45 -8.02 4.99
N HIS A 102 -9.96 -7.39 3.91
CA HIS A 102 -9.25 -8.08 2.85
C HIS A 102 -7.75 -8.28 3.15
N ILE A 103 -7.21 -7.48 4.08
CA ILE A 103 -5.81 -7.55 4.50
C ILE A 103 -5.69 -8.61 5.59
N GLN A 104 -5.01 -9.71 5.27
CA GLN A 104 -4.87 -10.86 6.15
C GLN A 104 -3.75 -10.64 7.15
N LYS A 105 -2.52 -10.43 6.66
CA LYS A 105 -1.33 -10.23 7.46
C LYS A 105 -0.32 -9.36 6.74
N TYR A 106 0.60 -8.75 7.47
CA TYR A 106 1.82 -8.17 6.96
C TYR A 106 3.01 -8.85 7.63
N ASP A 107 3.86 -9.45 6.82
CA ASP A 107 5.09 -10.12 7.26
C ASP A 107 6.27 -9.15 7.12
N LEU A 108 6.74 -8.65 8.26
CA LEU A 108 7.78 -7.63 8.34
C LEU A 108 9.14 -8.18 7.87
N ILE A 109 9.45 -9.44 8.23
CA ILE A 109 10.71 -10.10 7.85
C ILE A 109 10.78 -10.23 6.32
N ASN A 110 9.74 -10.81 5.72
CA ASN A 110 9.69 -11.08 4.28
C ASN A 110 9.24 -9.88 3.44
N ASN A 111 8.85 -8.80 4.11
CA ASN A 111 8.26 -7.59 3.56
C ASN A 111 7.06 -7.88 2.64
N ASN A 112 6.15 -8.73 3.10
CA ASN A 112 5.08 -9.30 2.27
C ASN A 112 3.70 -8.97 2.85
N LEU A 113 2.87 -8.27 2.06
CA LEU A 113 1.47 -8.03 2.41
C LEU A 113 0.62 -9.20 1.91
N GLN A 114 0.00 -9.92 2.84
CA GLN A 114 -0.89 -11.04 2.53
C GLN A 114 -2.32 -10.51 2.36
N LEU A 115 -2.83 -10.66 1.14
CA LEU A 115 -4.21 -10.35 0.77
C LEU A 115 -4.94 -11.65 0.39
N ASN A 116 -6.27 -11.61 0.35
CA ASN A 116 -7.01 -12.66 -0.33
C ASN A 116 -6.69 -12.66 -1.85
N TYR A 117 -6.92 -13.79 -2.52
CA TYR A 117 -6.56 -13.96 -3.93
C TYR A 117 -7.23 -12.95 -4.88
N ILE A 118 -8.50 -12.61 -4.63
CA ILE A 118 -9.25 -11.67 -5.46
C ILE A 118 -8.65 -10.26 -5.37
N GLU A 119 -8.25 -9.85 -4.18
CA GLU A 119 -7.62 -8.55 -3.96
C GLU A 119 -6.20 -8.48 -4.51
N ASP A 120 -5.43 -9.57 -4.43
CA ASP A 120 -4.11 -9.65 -5.07
C ASP A 120 -4.21 -9.42 -6.60
N LEU A 121 -5.24 -9.99 -7.24
CA LEU A 121 -5.53 -9.74 -8.66
C LEU A 121 -5.89 -8.28 -8.95
N LYS A 122 -6.59 -7.58 -8.04
CA LYS A 122 -6.88 -6.15 -8.23
C LYS A 122 -5.60 -5.32 -8.21
N ILE A 123 -4.69 -5.60 -7.28
CA ILE A 123 -3.38 -4.93 -7.21
C ILE A 123 -2.61 -5.17 -8.50
N ARG A 124 -2.56 -6.42 -8.98
CA ARG A 124 -1.92 -6.77 -10.25
C ARG A 124 -2.45 -5.94 -11.43
N ASN A 125 -3.77 -5.78 -11.54
CA ASN A 125 -4.39 -4.99 -12.61
C ASN A 125 -4.05 -3.50 -12.53
N HIS A 126 -3.71 -3.00 -11.34
CA HIS A 126 -3.23 -1.63 -11.17
C HIS A 126 -1.71 -1.47 -11.36
N SER A 127 -0.96 -2.56 -11.24
CA SER A 127 0.48 -2.64 -11.51
C SER A 127 0.81 -2.83 -13.00
N GLU A 128 -0.11 -2.53 -13.92
CA GLU A 128 0.15 -2.67 -15.36
C GLU A 128 1.39 -1.89 -15.81
N ILE A 129 2.19 -2.52 -16.69
CA ILE A 129 3.49 -2.01 -17.18
C ILE A 129 3.39 -0.55 -17.64
N TYR A 130 2.27 -0.18 -18.25
CA TYR A 130 2.08 1.13 -18.87
C TYR A 130 1.40 2.16 -17.97
N ASN A 131 0.76 1.74 -16.87
CA ASN A 131 -0.05 2.63 -16.06
C ASN A 131 0.63 2.94 -14.72
N LEU A 132 1.13 4.16 -14.59
CA LEU A 132 1.62 4.68 -13.31
C LEU A 132 0.43 5.02 -12.39
N THR A 133 -0.12 4.00 -11.74
CA THR A 133 -1.28 4.13 -10.86
C THR A 133 -0.83 4.56 -9.47
N GLN A 134 -1.25 5.75 -9.02
CA GLN A 134 -1.01 6.23 -7.66
C GLN A 134 -2.01 5.62 -6.68
N PHE A 135 -1.53 5.24 -5.51
CA PHE A 135 -2.35 4.76 -4.40
C PHE A 135 -2.07 5.53 -3.12
N VAL A 136 -3.00 5.40 -2.18
CA VAL A 136 -2.86 5.88 -0.82
C VAL A 136 -3.38 4.83 0.15
N ILE A 137 -2.63 4.61 1.22
CA ILE A 137 -3.01 3.77 2.34
C ILE A 137 -3.52 4.70 3.42
N CYS A 138 -4.70 4.37 3.91
CA CYS A 138 -5.30 5.07 5.04
C CYS A 138 -5.34 4.16 6.26
N VAL A 139 -5.03 4.73 7.41
CA VAL A 139 -5.33 4.16 8.72
C VAL A 139 -6.51 4.93 9.28
N ASN A 140 -7.62 4.25 9.56
CA ASN A 140 -8.85 4.86 10.09
C ASN A 140 -9.36 5.99 9.20
N LYS A 141 -9.33 5.79 7.87
CA LYS A 141 -9.65 6.79 6.84
C LYS A 141 -8.71 8.00 6.76
N GLU A 142 -7.67 8.08 7.60
CA GLU A 142 -6.65 9.13 7.51
C GLU A 142 -5.50 8.68 6.60
N PRO A 143 -5.11 9.45 5.58
CA PRO A 143 -3.99 9.13 4.70
C PRO A 143 -2.68 9.03 5.49
N THR A 144 -1.98 7.90 5.37
CA THR A 144 -0.74 7.64 6.12
C THR A 144 0.44 7.41 5.19
N PHE A 145 0.21 6.78 4.04
CA PHE A 145 1.25 6.41 3.10
C PHE A 145 0.75 6.54 1.66
N ASN A 146 1.58 6.96 0.73
CA ASN A 146 1.25 6.99 -0.70
C ASN A 146 2.40 6.43 -1.54
N GLY A 147 2.07 6.08 -2.78
CA GLY A 147 3.06 5.58 -3.72
C GLY A 147 2.43 5.13 -5.02
N TYR A 148 3.15 4.25 -5.72
CA TYR A 148 2.71 3.71 -7.01
C TYR A 148 2.57 2.19 -6.97
N PHE A 149 1.58 1.65 -7.68
CA PHE A 149 1.58 0.23 -8.00
C PHE A 149 2.67 -0.07 -9.02
N TYR A 150 3.46 -1.11 -8.76
CA TYR A 150 4.61 -1.46 -9.59
C TYR A 150 4.63 -2.96 -9.88
N THR A 151 5.10 -3.37 -11.06
CA THR A 151 5.37 -4.76 -11.40
C THR A 151 6.81 -4.95 -11.87
N GLY A 152 7.42 -6.09 -11.54
CA GLY A 152 8.80 -6.41 -11.95
C GLY A 152 9.04 -6.46 -13.46
N PHE A 153 7.99 -6.69 -14.25
CA PHE A 153 8.07 -6.62 -15.72
C PHE A 153 7.94 -5.19 -16.27
N GLY A 154 7.58 -4.23 -15.42
CA GLY A 154 7.62 -2.82 -15.75
C GLY A 154 9.08 -2.36 -15.73
N ALA A 155 9.65 -2.08 -16.89
CA ALA A 155 11.02 -1.59 -17.03
C ALA A 155 11.20 -0.13 -16.55
N ARG A 156 10.49 0.33 -15.51
CA ARG A 156 10.41 1.78 -15.21
C ARG A 156 11.14 2.12 -13.91
N ARG A 157 12.00 3.14 -13.93
CA ARG A 157 12.57 3.66 -12.68
C ARG A 157 11.51 4.52 -11.98
N CYS A 158 10.84 3.96 -10.97
CA CYS A 158 10.05 4.70 -9.99
C CYS A 158 11.02 5.24 -8.93
N TYR A 159 11.01 6.54 -8.65
CA TYR A 159 11.88 7.19 -7.65
C TYR A 159 11.06 7.63 -6.45
N SER A 160 10.27 6.69 -5.94
CA SER A 160 9.26 6.93 -4.91
C SER A 160 8.95 5.62 -4.20
N ASN A 161 8.07 5.72 -3.22
CA ASN A 161 7.36 4.61 -2.60
C ASN A 161 6.52 3.78 -3.60
N PHE A 162 6.52 2.46 -3.45
CA PHE A 162 5.65 1.57 -4.24
C PHE A 162 5.22 0.30 -3.51
N ILE A 163 4.12 -0.28 -4.01
CA ILE A 163 3.71 -1.66 -3.74
C ILE A 163 4.12 -2.49 -4.96
N TYR A 164 4.97 -3.49 -4.72
CA TYR A 164 5.61 -4.27 -5.77
C TYR A 164 4.94 -5.63 -5.93
N TYR A 165 4.35 -5.83 -7.09
CA TYR A 165 3.79 -7.11 -7.49
C TYR A 165 4.78 -7.87 -8.37
N PHE A 166 5.28 -9.01 -7.87
CA PHE A 166 6.06 -9.94 -8.67
C PHE A 166 5.27 -11.23 -8.94
N PRO A 167 4.82 -11.45 -10.18
CA PRO A 167 4.22 -12.73 -10.55
C PRO A 167 5.31 -13.81 -10.58
N TYR A 168 5.38 -14.65 -9.55
CA TYR A 168 6.15 -15.88 -9.63
C TYR A 168 5.35 -16.92 -10.42
N ILE A 169 5.81 -17.24 -11.62
CA ILE A 169 5.40 -18.49 -12.27
C ILE A 169 6.32 -19.58 -11.71
N SER A 170 5.95 -20.16 -10.57
CA SER A 170 6.60 -21.39 -10.14
C SER A 170 6.11 -22.53 -11.03
N PHE A 171 6.91 -22.91 -12.03
CA PHE A 171 6.75 -24.21 -12.66
C PHE A 171 7.09 -25.26 -11.61
N LEU A 172 6.08 -25.92 -11.04
CA LEU A 172 6.33 -27.11 -10.24
C LEU A 172 7.03 -28.11 -11.16
N LYS A 173 8.34 -28.31 -10.96
CA LYS A 173 9.08 -29.43 -11.55
C LYS A 173 8.40 -30.70 -11.08
N GLN A 174 7.51 -31.27 -11.91
CA GLN A 174 7.05 -32.63 -11.70
C GLN A 174 8.27 -33.54 -11.78
N GLN A 175 8.54 -34.24 -10.68
CA GLN A 175 9.40 -35.41 -10.72
C GLN A 175 8.80 -36.40 -11.72
N LYS A 176 9.50 -36.59 -12.85
CA LYS A 176 9.56 -37.80 -13.67
C LYS A 176 8.32 -38.71 -13.69
N ASN A 177 7.13 -38.21 -14.01
CA ASN A 177 6.03 -39.07 -14.47
C ASN A 177 5.41 -38.46 -15.72
N LYS A 178 5.36 -39.29 -16.77
CA LYS A 178 5.09 -39.00 -18.19
C LYS A 178 3.66 -38.48 -18.46
N SER A 179 3.28 -37.34 -17.89
CA SER A 179 2.11 -36.59 -18.33
C SER A 179 2.54 -35.54 -19.35
N LEU A 180 2.06 -35.66 -20.59
CA LEU A 180 2.30 -34.71 -21.68
C LEU A 180 1.63 -33.33 -21.47
N PHE A 181 0.81 -33.19 -20.43
CA PHE A 181 0.17 -31.93 -20.07
C PHE A 181 0.62 -31.49 -18.67
N PRO A 182 1.09 -30.23 -18.49
CA PRO A 182 1.40 -29.68 -17.19
C PRO A 182 0.09 -29.52 -16.40
N ASN A 183 -0.18 -30.48 -15.52
CA ASN A 183 -1.31 -30.40 -14.60
C ASN A 183 -1.03 -29.33 -13.52
N LYS A 184 -1.91 -28.32 -13.50
CA LYS A 184 -2.07 -27.28 -12.47
C LYS A 184 -0.88 -26.33 -12.31
N ILE A 185 -0.91 -25.23 -13.06
CA ILE A 185 -0.10 -24.04 -12.77
C ILE A 185 -0.55 -23.49 -11.42
N VAL A 186 0.32 -23.57 -10.41
CA VAL A 186 0.10 -22.89 -9.13
C VAL A 186 0.72 -21.50 -9.25
N HIS A 187 -0.12 -20.50 -9.40
CA HIS A 187 0.31 -19.10 -9.31
C HIS A 187 0.58 -18.79 -7.83
N LYS A 188 1.85 -18.68 -7.47
CA LYS A 188 2.25 -18.03 -6.21
C LYS A 188 2.67 -16.61 -6.57
N SER A 189 1.96 -15.61 -6.09
CA SER A 189 2.39 -14.22 -6.15
C SER A 189 3.07 -13.86 -4.83
N LYS A 190 4.07 -12.98 -4.91
CA LYS A 190 4.61 -12.28 -3.74
C LYS A 190 4.29 -10.80 -3.92
N LEU A 191 3.62 -10.21 -2.94
CA LEU A 191 3.31 -8.80 -2.91
C LEU A 191 4.28 -8.13 -1.95
N GLU A 192 5.41 -7.67 -2.49
CA GLU A 192 6.38 -6.94 -1.67
C GLU A 192 5.81 -5.55 -1.39
N PHE A 193 5.73 -5.22 -0.11
CA PHE A 193 4.97 -4.08 0.37
C PHE A 193 5.91 -2.96 0.79
N LEU A 194 5.59 -1.71 0.45
CA LEU A 194 6.31 -0.52 0.95
C LEU A 194 7.83 -0.59 0.68
N LEU A 195 8.17 -0.52 -0.60
CA LEU A 195 9.55 -0.35 -1.03
C LEU A 195 9.78 1.09 -1.48
N ASN A 196 10.98 1.59 -1.26
CA ASN A 196 11.43 2.90 -1.75
C ASN A 196 12.66 2.71 -2.65
N LYS A 197 12.77 3.54 -3.68
CA LYS A 197 13.91 3.63 -4.58
C LYS A 197 14.41 5.07 -4.67
N GLU A 198 15.18 5.50 -3.68
CA GLU A 198 15.67 6.88 -3.62
C GLU A 198 16.80 7.13 -4.63
N THR A 199 17.73 6.20 -4.78
CA THR A 199 18.83 6.27 -5.77
C THR A 199 19.39 4.88 -6.07
N GLY A 200 19.51 4.51 -7.36
CA GLY A 200 20.21 3.28 -7.78
C GLY A 200 19.31 2.17 -8.33
N SER A 201 19.86 0.97 -8.47
CA SER A 201 19.19 -0.22 -9.02
C SER A 201 18.45 -1.06 -7.97
N GLU A 202 18.75 -0.86 -6.69
CA GLU A 202 18.24 -1.70 -5.59
C GLU A 202 16.97 -1.14 -4.96
N PHE A 203 16.14 -2.04 -4.44
CA PHE A 203 14.92 -1.70 -3.72
C PHE A 203 15.20 -1.70 -2.22
N ASN A 204 14.95 -0.57 -1.57
CA ASN A 204 15.10 -0.46 -0.12
C ASN A 204 13.78 -0.78 0.56
N LYS A 205 13.83 -1.64 1.59
CA LYS A 205 12.69 -1.87 2.47
C LYS A 205 12.47 -0.63 3.32
N ILE A 206 11.22 -0.17 3.41
CA ILE A 206 10.84 0.91 4.32
C ILE A 206 10.75 0.33 5.73
N ASP A 207 11.33 1.02 6.71
CA ASP A 207 11.18 0.66 8.11
C ASP A 207 9.86 1.23 8.62
N ILE A 208 8.76 0.50 8.43
CA ILE A 208 7.43 1.00 8.82
C ILE A 208 7.31 1.29 10.31
N LYS A 209 8.14 0.66 11.15
CA LYS A 209 8.12 0.88 12.60
C LYS A 209 8.66 2.27 12.93
N LYS A 210 9.70 2.69 12.21
CA LYS A 210 10.35 3.99 12.35
C LYS A 210 9.65 5.09 11.54
N ASP A 211 9.39 4.82 10.28
CA ASP A 211 8.99 5.83 9.29
C ASP A 211 7.47 6.03 9.25
N TYR A 212 6.68 5.01 9.61
CA TYR A 212 5.21 5.05 9.57
C TYR A 212 4.59 4.37 10.82
N PRO A 213 4.88 4.88 12.03
CA PRO A 213 4.52 4.22 13.29
C PRO A 213 3.01 3.99 13.42
N GLU A 214 2.16 4.87 12.87
CA GLU A 214 0.71 4.69 12.87
C GLU A 214 0.28 3.44 12.09
N LEU A 215 0.90 3.20 10.92
CA LEU A 215 0.61 2.03 10.10
C LEU A 215 1.15 0.74 10.78
N TYR A 216 2.35 0.80 11.35
CA TYR A 216 2.90 -0.30 12.14
C TYR A 216 2.00 -0.66 13.32
N GLN A 217 1.57 0.33 14.12
CA GLN A 217 0.65 0.12 15.23
C GLN A 217 -0.69 -0.42 14.75
N ALA A 218 -1.17 0.02 13.58
CA ALA A 218 -2.42 -0.49 13.04
C ALA A 218 -2.34 -1.99 12.73
N PHE A 219 -1.25 -2.47 12.11
CA PHE A 219 -1.04 -3.90 11.87
C PHE A 219 -0.88 -4.67 13.18
N LYS A 220 -0.12 -4.13 14.13
CA LYS A 220 0.15 -4.76 15.43
C LYS A 220 -1.13 -4.91 16.26
N ASN A 221 -1.88 -3.84 16.45
CA ASN A 221 -3.09 -3.80 17.27
C ASN A 221 -4.25 -4.61 16.67
N SER A 222 -4.19 -4.92 15.37
CA SER A 222 -5.17 -5.78 14.71
C SER A 222 -4.73 -7.25 14.62
N ASN A 223 -3.63 -7.63 15.29
CA ASN A 223 -3.04 -8.98 15.25
C ASN A 223 -2.72 -9.47 13.83
N ARG A 224 -2.38 -8.53 12.93
CA ARG A 224 -2.05 -8.81 11.51
C ARG A 224 -0.55 -8.69 11.23
N LEU A 225 0.26 -8.30 12.20
CA LEU A 225 1.71 -8.20 12.04
C LEU A 225 2.38 -9.56 12.35
N ILE A 226 3.28 -9.99 11.46
CA ILE A 226 4.26 -11.06 11.73
C ILE A 226 5.63 -10.39 11.82
N GLU A 227 6.30 -10.55 12.97
CA GLU A 227 7.63 -10.00 13.28
C GLU A 227 8.70 -11.09 13.34
#